data_AF-A0A4V3A9W6-F1
#
_entry.id   AF-A0A4V3A9W6-F1
#
_cell.length_a   1.000
_cell.length_b   1.000
_cell.length_c   1.000
_cell.angle_alpha   90.00
_cell.angle_beta   90.00
_cell.angle_gamma   90.00
#
_symmetry.space_group_name_H-M   'P 1'
#
loop_
_entity.id
_entity.type
_entity.pdbx_description
1 polymer ?
#
loop_
_entity_poly.entity_id
_entity_poly.type
_entity_poly.pdbx_seq_one_letter_code
_entity_poly.pdbx_strand_id
1 'polypeptide(L)'
;MRAGVARLLGFAAWLCAAALLPGEAQAQRGIAGPIYQPNIDALITGGEEWLARLEQQGWFLRGQFTGIVQAHPSFRSPYQGPASLSPKQETRNTQSIDLVLGRRLWSNAEVVAVPSLTRGFGLSNSVGVANFPNGEAFRLGTRDPSLWLSRLFVRQTIDLSAETELGTDPDPMRFTGPLARERITLTAGRVSSWDFFDDNRYAHDARSQFMSWGLVGTGAFDFAADARGFTDGAVAEWENGTWAVRSGAFRVARDANSLDLEPRWLKGWQALTQVERAWSIGPHAGMVRLLGGLSRTRSARWDALTGAVAANQADTDALRTFRTKRMLALNLEQAFTEDLGGFARLGWNDGRAQNWMFTEMDWSVSAGLSLAGLRWDRPLDIVGLAFNTGGLSDPHRRFLEAGGIGFITGDGRLNYRPEVTAETYYDMRLAPGLNLAANLQLVVNPAYNADRGPVPVLAMRLHAAF
;
A
#
# COMPACT_ATOMS: atom_id res chain seq x y z
N MET A 1 11.76 27.62 -1.80
CA MET A 1 10.47 26.89 -1.75
C MET A 1 9.54 27.15 -2.95
N ARG A 2 9.34 28.38 -3.42
CA ARG A 2 8.41 28.69 -4.54
C ARG A 2 8.82 28.12 -5.92
N ALA A 3 10.11 28.03 -6.22
CA ALA A 3 10.60 27.54 -7.51
C ALA A 3 10.50 26.01 -7.71
N GLY A 4 10.53 25.23 -6.62
CA GLY A 4 10.38 23.77 -6.67
C GLY A 4 8.94 23.34 -6.91
N VAL A 5 7.99 24.00 -6.25
CA VAL A 5 6.55 23.76 -6.43
C VAL A 5 6.08 24.12 -7.85
N ALA A 6 6.60 25.21 -8.43
CA ALA A 6 6.26 25.60 -9.80
C ALA A 6 6.77 24.59 -10.86
N ARG A 7 7.95 23.99 -10.65
CA ARG A 7 8.47 22.93 -11.53
C ARG A 7 7.70 21.60 -11.37
N LEU A 8 7.29 21.27 -10.15
CA LEU A 8 6.45 20.10 -9.87
C LEU A 8 5.06 20.23 -10.50
N LEU A 9 4.45 21.43 -10.39
CA LEU A 9 3.18 21.76 -11.05
C LEU A 9 3.30 21.79 -12.57
N GLY A 10 4.42 22.27 -13.12
CA GLY A 10 4.69 22.25 -14.57
C GLY A 10 4.86 20.85 -15.13
N PHE A 11 5.54 19.95 -14.42
CA PHE A 11 5.68 18.55 -14.81
C PHE A 11 4.35 17.79 -14.68
N ALA A 12 3.59 18.03 -13.60
CA ALA A 12 2.25 17.49 -13.44
C ALA A 12 1.28 17.99 -14.53
N ALA A 13 1.36 19.28 -14.92
CA ALA A 13 0.55 19.84 -16.00
C ALA A 13 0.90 19.24 -17.38
N TRP A 14 2.19 18.97 -17.64
CA TRP A 14 2.61 18.31 -18.87
C TRP A 14 2.16 16.84 -18.93
N LEU A 15 2.24 16.10 -17.82
CA LEU A 15 1.70 14.74 -17.71
C LEU A 15 0.17 14.71 -17.89
N CYS A 16 -0.55 15.67 -17.31
CA CYS A 16 -2.00 15.81 -17.53
C CYS A 16 -2.33 16.19 -18.99
N ALA A 17 -1.48 16.97 -19.66
CA ALA A 17 -1.66 17.33 -21.07
C ALA A 17 -1.38 16.15 -22.01
N ALA A 18 -0.40 15.30 -21.69
CA ALA A 18 -0.12 14.06 -22.42
C ALA A 18 -1.29 13.05 -22.28
N ALA A 19 -2.01 13.07 -21.16
CA ALA A 19 -3.20 12.24 -20.90
C ALA A 19 -4.45 12.66 -21.71
N LEU A 20 -4.40 13.76 -22.48
CA LEU A 20 -5.49 14.23 -23.35
C LEU A 20 -5.39 13.72 -24.79
N LEU A 21 -4.41 12.86 -25.12
CA LEU A 21 -4.27 12.31 -26.47
C LEU A 21 -5.41 11.32 -26.79
N PRO A 22 -6.11 11.47 -27.93
CA PRO A 22 -7.23 10.63 -28.33
C PRO A 22 -6.71 9.32 -28.93
N GLY A 23 -6.47 8.32 -28.09
CA GLY A 23 -6.32 6.92 -28.52
C GLY A 23 -7.59 6.14 -28.18
N GLU A 24 -8.04 5.27 -29.09
CA GLU A 24 -9.02 4.22 -28.78
C GLU A 24 -8.38 3.25 -27.78
N ALA A 25 -8.48 3.57 -26.49
CA ALA A 25 -7.93 2.74 -25.43
C ALA A 25 -9.03 1.86 -24.85
N GLN A 26 -8.88 0.55 -24.99
CA GLN A 26 -9.52 -0.40 -24.09
C GLN A 26 -8.80 -0.30 -22.75
N ALA A 27 -9.51 0.06 -21.66
CA ALA A 27 -8.90 -0.09 -20.34
C ALA A 27 -8.63 -1.56 -20.10
N GLN A 28 -7.41 -1.84 -19.66
CA GLN A 28 -7.25 -2.81 -18.59
C GLN A 28 -7.51 -2.08 -17.29
N ARG A 29 -8.32 -2.68 -16.42
CA ARG A 29 -8.55 -2.19 -15.06
C ARG A 29 -7.23 -1.96 -14.33
N GLY A 30 -7.22 -1.01 -13.40
CA GLY A 30 -6.29 -1.06 -12.28
C GLY A 30 -6.45 -2.42 -11.60
N ILE A 31 -5.38 -3.20 -11.62
CA ILE A 31 -5.33 -4.55 -11.12
C ILE A 31 -5.06 -4.45 -9.62
N ALA A 32 -6.08 -4.64 -8.77
CA ALA A 32 -5.86 -4.82 -7.34
C ALA A 32 -4.99 -6.08 -7.12
N GLY A 33 -3.67 -5.88 -7.04
CA GLY A 33 -2.66 -6.94 -6.93
C GLY A 33 -2.39 -7.67 -8.26
N PRO A 34 -1.19 -8.20 -8.48
CA PRO A 34 -0.82 -8.79 -9.76
C PRO A 34 -1.72 -9.95 -10.16
N ILE A 35 -1.67 -10.23 -11.47
CA ILE A 35 -2.20 -11.41 -12.13
C ILE A 35 -1.87 -12.65 -11.31
N TYR A 36 -2.82 -13.08 -10.47
CA TYR A 36 -2.87 -14.45 -9.99
C TYR A 36 -3.16 -15.29 -11.22
N GLN A 37 -2.12 -15.89 -11.79
CA GLN A 37 -2.28 -17.24 -12.30
C GLN A 37 -2.17 -18.16 -11.06
N PRO A 38 -3.29 -18.59 -10.47
CA PRO A 38 -3.28 -19.74 -9.57
C PRO A 38 -2.69 -20.92 -10.38
N ASN A 39 -2.00 -21.88 -9.78
CA ASN A 39 -2.70 -23.01 -9.20
C ASN A 39 -1.70 -23.85 -8.38
N ILE A 40 -1.54 -23.62 -7.06
CA ILE A 40 -0.92 -24.70 -6.26
C ILE A 40 -1.82 -25.94 -6.25
N ASP A 41 -3.13 -25.75 -6.44
CA ASP A 41 -4.14 -26.79 -6.58
C ASP A 41 -3.98 -27.59 -7.87
N ALA A 42 -3.26 -27.09 -8.89
CA ALA A 42 -2.79 -27.92 -10.01
C ALA A 42 -1.85 -29.04 -9.54
N LEU A 43 -1.19 -28.86 -8.38
CA LEU A 43 -0.38 -29.89 -7.74
C LEU A 43 -1.24 -30.87 -6.90
N ILE A 44 -2.52 -30.55 -6.66
CA ILE A 44 -3.46 -31.37 -5.90
C ILE A 44 -4.44 -32.00 -6.88
N THR A 45 -4.32 -33.31 -7.11
CA THR A 45 -5.23 -34.05 -8.01
C THR A 45 -6.71 -33.79 -7.67
N GLY A 46 -7.45 -33.18 -8.61
CA GLY A 46 -8.87 -32.86 -8.47
C GLY A 46 -9.19 -31.57 -7.69
N GLY A 47 -8.19 -30.78 -7.28
CA GLY A 47 -8.35 -29.51 -6.58
C GLY A 47 -9.08 -28.45 -7.40
N GLU A 48 -8.59 -28.20 -8.62
CA GLU A 48 -9.20 -27.22 -9.56
C GLU A 48 -10.67 -27.55 -9.84
N GLU A 49 -10.96 -28.82 -10.16
CA GLU A 49 -12.34 -29.27 -10.43
C GLU A 49 -13.24 -29.11 -9.20
N TRP A 50 -12.72 -29.33 -7.99
CA TRP A 50 -13.45 -29.15 -6.76
C TRP A 50 -13.75 -27.66 -6.48
N LEU A 51 -12.76 -26.77 -6.66
CA LEU A 51 -12.94 -25.32 -6.54
C LEU A 51 -13.92 -24.78 -7.58
N ALA A 52 -13.83 -25.23 -8.83
CA ALA A 52 -14.76 -24.86 -9.89
C ALA A 52 -16.20 -25.31 -9.58
N ARG A 53 -16.38 -26.53 -9.04
CA ARG A 53 -17.70 -27.02 -8.58
C ARG A 53 -18.24 -26.20 -7.41
N LEU A 54 -17.40 -25.85 -6.44
CA LEU A 54 -17.79 -24.94 -5.35
C LEU A 54 -18.25 -23.59 -5.91
N GLU A 55 -17.51 -23.05 -6.88
CA GLU A 55 -17.83 -21.78 -7.51
C GLU A 55 -19.16 -21.82 -8.24
N GLN A 56 -19.48 -22.92 -8.92
CA GLN A 56 -20.81 -23.13 -9.52
C GLN A 56 -21.93 -23.20 -8.48
N GLN A 57 -21.66 -23.73 -7.28
CA GLN A 57 -22.59 -23.74 -6.15
C GLN A 57 -22.69 -22.36 -5.46
N GLY A 58 -21.97 -21.36 -5.95
CA GLY A 58 -21.97 -19.99 -5.44
C GLY A 58 -21.08 -19.79 -4.23
N TRP A 59 -20.00 -20.56 -4.11
CA TRP A 59 -18.96 -20.41 -3.10
C TRP A 59 -17.59 -20.33 -3.76
N PHE A 60 -16.73 -19.39 -3.41
CA PHE A 60 -15.31 -19.48 -3.79
C PHE A 60 -14.43 -19.60 -2.56
N LEU A 61 -13.35 -20.35 -2.70
CA LEU A 61 -12.29 -20.50 -1.72
C LEU A 61 -10.97 -20.26 -2.45
N ARG A 62 -10.19 -19.31 -1.96
CA ARG A 62 -8.83 -19.01 -2.43
C ARG A 62 -7.94 -18.84 -1.22
N GLY A 63 -6.63 -18.89 -1.40
CA GLY A 63 -5.73 -18.65 -0.28
C GLY A 63 -4.34 -18.23 -0.71
N GLN A 64 -3.63 -17.62 0.23
CA GLN A 64 -2.24 -17.26 0.03
C GLN A 64 -1.44 -17.42 1.32
N PHE A 65 -0.15 -17.68 1.14
CA PHE A 65 0.87 -17.65 2.17
C PHE A 65 1.99 -16.72 1.73
N THR A 66 2.48 -15.90 2.65
CA THR A 66 3.70 -15.12 2.45
C THR A 66 4.61 -15.24 3.66
N GLY A 67 5.86 -15.64 3.43
CA GLY A 67 6.92 -15.63 4.44
C GLY A 67 8.08 -14.75 3.98
N ILE A 68 8.45 -13.76 4.79
CA ILE A 68 9.60 -12.87 4.50
C ILE A 68 10.61 -13.00 5.63
N VAL A 69 11.87 -13.23 5.28
CA VAL A 69 13.01 -13.06 6.19
C VAL A 69 13.80 -11.86 5.71
N GLN A 70 14.10 -10.93 6.60
CA GLN A 70 14.87 -9.72 6.32
C GLN A 70 16.00 -9.55 7.33
N ALA A 71 17.12 -9.01 6.89
CA ALA A 71 18.28 -8.74 7.73
C ALA A 71 19.03 -7.49 7.29
N HIS A 72 19.66 -6.80 8.24
CA HIS A 72 20.65 -5.77 7.95
C HIS A 72 21.92 -6.00 8.79
N PRO A 73 23.11 -5.63 8.28
CA PRO A 73 24.33 -5.64 9.07
C PRO A 73 24.33 -4.48 10.06
N SER A 74 25.35 -4.43 10.92
CA SER A 74 25.56 -3.25 11.75
C SER A 74 25.86 -2.03 10.89
N PHE A 75 25.39 -0.85 11.30
CA PHE A 75 25.59 0.41 10.57
C PHE A 75 25.90 1.57 11.52
N ARG A 76 26.36 2.69 10.97
CA ARG A 76 26.69 3.89 11.76
C ARG A 76 25.43 4.53 12.34
N SER A 77 25.42 4.69 13.66
CA SER A 77 24.39 5.44 14.38
C SER A 77 25.00 6.04 15.65
N PRO A 78 25.47 7.30 15.63
CA PRO A 78 26.16 7.89 16.77
C PRO A 78 25.25 8.09 18.00
N TYR A 79 23.93 8.03 17.82
CA TYR A 79 22.92 8.08 18.85
C TYR A 79 21.69 7.25 18.44
N GLN A 80 20.79 7.01 19.38
CA GLN A 80 19.53 6.30 19.16
C GLN A 80 18.45 6.82 20.11
N GLY A 81 17.22 6.88 19.63
CA GLY A 81 16.01 7.16 20.40
C GLY A 81 15.06 5.94 20.42
N PRO A 82 13.94 6.04 21.14
CA PRO A 82 12.97 4.94 21.23
C PRO A 82 12.39 4.46 19.90
N ALA A 83 12.33 5.34 18.88
CA ALA A 83 11.83 5.02 17.54
C ALA A 83 12.95 4.92 16.49
N SER A 84 14.17 4.61 16.91
CA SER A 84 15.31 4.38 16.03
C SER A 84 15.39 2.92 15.57
N LEU A 85 15.79 2.71 14.30
CA LEU A 85 16.22 1.39 13.81
C LEU A 85 17.48 0.98 14.58
N SER A 86 17.54 -0.19 15.17
CA SER A 86 18.74 -0.65 15.90
C SER A 86 19.97 -0.65 14.98
N PRO A 87 21.11 -0.06 15.39
CA PRO A 87 22.33 -0.10 14.58
C PRO A 87 23.10 -1.41 14.66
N LYS A 88 22.70 -2.32 15.54
CA LYS A 88 23.27 -3.67 15.64
C LYS A 88 22.67 -4.53 14.52
N GLN A 89 23.46 -5.46 13.99
CA GLN A 89 22.95 -6.47 13.06
C GLN A 89 21.67 -7.12 13.61
N GLU A 90 20.67 -7.24 12.76
CA GLU A 90 19.36 -7.78 13.14
C GLU A 90 18.82 -8.62 11.99
N THR A 91 18.22 -9.76 12.35
CA THR A 91 17.43 -10.60 11.45
C THR A 91 16.04 -10.75 12.03
N ARG A 92 15.03 -10.61 11.18
CA ARG A 92 13.63 -10.76 11.53
C ARG A 92 12.87 -11.48 10.42
N ASN A 93 11.73 -12.06 10.78
CA ASN A 93 10.85 -12.69 9.83
C ASN A 93 9.39 -12.31 10.11
N THR A 94 8.59 -12.34 9.05
CA THR A 94 7.14 -12.18 9.06
C THR A 94 6.51 -13.32 8.27
N GLN A 95 5.33 -13.76 8.70
CA GLN A 95 4.56 -14.82 8.07
C GLN A 95 3.07 -14.43 8.09
N SER A 96 2.39 -14.63 6.97
CA SER A 96 0.96 -14.45 6.83
C SER A 96 0.35 -15.62 6.06
N ILE A 97 -0.86 -16.03 6.47
CA ILE A 97 -1.74 -16.92 5.72
C ILE A 97 -3.10 -16.24 5.64
N ASP A 98 -3.63 -16.06 4.45
CA ASP A 98 -4.99 -15.57 4.24
C ASP A 98 -5.81 -16.63 3.53
N LEU A 99 -7.04 -16.83 4.00
CA LEU A 99 -8.05 -17.61 3.28
C LEU A 99 -9.14 -16.66 2.82
N VAL A 100 -9.47 -16.65 1.54
CA VAL A 100 -10.53 -15.80 0.98
C VAL A 100 -11.74 -16.67 0.72
N LEU A 101 -12.83 -16.36 1.42
CA LEU A 101 -14.09 -17.09 1.39
C LEU A 101 -15.18 -16.19 0.82
N GLY A 102 -15.80 -16.61 -0.28
CA GLY A 102 -16.87 -15.86 -0.92
C GLY A 102 -18.17 -16.64 -1.00
N ARG A 103 -19.31 -15.95 -0.88
CA ARG A 103 -20.65 -16.53 -1.06
C ARG A 103 -21.53 -15.60 -1.88
N ARG A 104 -22.08 -16.10 -3.00
CA ARG A 104 -23.16 -15.42 -3.74
C ARG A 104 -24.40 -15.31 -2.87
N LEU A 105 -25.01 -14.13 -2.83
CA LEU A 105 -26.22 -13.85 -2.06
C LEU A 105 -27.44 -13.83 -2.97
N TRP A 106 -27.45 -12.90 -3.91
CA TRP A 106 -28.45 -12.74 -4.96
C TRP A 106 -27.75 -12.24 -6.23
N SER A 107 -28.52 -11.83 -7.25
CA SER A 107 -27.95 -11.39 -8.52
C SER A 107 -26.93 -10.25 -8.32
N ASN A 108 -25.70 -10.50 -8.77
CA ASN A 108 -24.55 -9.59 -8.67
C ASN A 108 -24.20 -9.13 -7.25
N ALA A 109 -24.55 -9.94 -6.23
CA ALA A 109 -24.20 -9.67 -4.85
C ALA A 109 -23.45 -10.82 -4.19
N GLU A 110 -22.43 -10.48 -3.42
CA GLU A 110 -21.61 -11.42 -2.69
C GLU A 110 -21.22 -10.90 -1.31
N VAL A 111 -20.96 -11.82 -0.41
CA VAL A 111 -20.25 -11.56 0.85
C VAL A 111 -18.89 -12.23 0.78
N VAL A 112 -17.86 -11.52 1.27
CA VAL A 112 -16.49 -12.02 1.33
C VAL A 112 -15.98 -11.91 2.76
N ALA A 113 -15.32 -12.96 3.23
CA ALA A 113 -14.63 -13.01 4.51
C ALA A 113 -13.18 -13.47 4.32
N VAL A 114 -12.24 -12.81 5.00
CA VAL A 114 -10.82 -13.15 4.94
C VAL A 114 -10.25 -13.36 6.34
N PRO A 115 -10.35 -14.57 6.93
CA PRO A 115 -9.57 -14.90 8.11
C PRO A 115 -8.08 -14.94 7.75
N SER A 116 -7.28 -14.28 8.58
CA SER A 116 -5.84 -14.09 8.40
C SER A 116 -5.09 -14.56 9.64
N LEU A 117 -4.07 -15.39 9.44
CA LEU A 117 -3.13 -15.83 10.46
C LEU A 117 -1.80 -15.12 10.23
N THR A 118 -1.26 -14.47 11.27
CA THR A 118 -0.01 -13.69 11.15
C THR A 118 0.95 -14.01 12.28
N ARG A 119 2.26 -13.92 12.02
CA ARG A 119 3.33 -14.12 13.00
C ARG A 119 4.59 -13.35 12.60
N GLY A 120 5.38 -12.96 13.59
CA GLY A 120 6.72 -12.43 13.40
C GLY A 120 6.80 -10.93 13.68
N PHE A 121 7.95 -10.35 13.41
CA PHE A 121 8.27 -8.96 13.73
C PHE A 121 8.95 -8.28 12.54
N GLY A 122 8.74 -6.96 12.38
CA GLY A 122 9.63 -6.14 11.57
C GLY A 122 10.98 -5.92 12.24
N LEU A 123 11.99 -5.51 11.47
CA LEU A 123 13.24 -4.95 11.99
C LEU A 123 12.92 -3.87 13.04
N SER A 124 13.53 -3.98 14.21
CA SER A 124 13.35 -3.08 15.34
C SER A 124 11.88 -2.83 15.71
N ASN A 125 10.99 -3.82 15.50
CA ASN A 125 9.54 -3.69 15.70
C ASN A 125 8.89 -2.60 14.83
N SER A 126 9.35 -2.47 13.58
CA SER A 126 8.74 -1.60 12.57
C SER A 126 8.88 -0.10 12.87
N VAL A 127 9.99 0.31 13.46
CA VAL A 127 10.36 1.74 13.66
C VAL A 127 11.73 2.05 13.07
N GLY A 128 12.01 3.34 12.87
CA GLY A 128 13.30 3.87 12.47
C GLY A 128 13.54 4.01 10.98
N VAL A 129 12.56 3.65 10.15
CA VAL A 129 12.56 3.87 8.71
C VAL A 129 11.14 4.26 8.31
N ALA A 130 10.97 5.40 7.65
CA ALA A 130 9.64 5.87 7.25
C ALA A 130 9.09 5.04 6.08
N ASN A 131 9.92 4.76 5.09
CA ASN A 131 9.68 3.79 4.02
C ASN A 131 10.07 2.39 4.49
N PHE A 132 9.35 1.87 5.49
CA PHE A 132 9.75 0.64 6.17
C PHE A 132 9.92 -0.53 5.16
N PRO A 133 10.98 -1.35 5.28
CA PRO A 133 11.42 -2.26 4.22
C PRO A 133 10.55 -3.51 3.99
N ASN A 134 9.49 -3.70 4.78
CA ASN A 134 8.66 -4.90 4.72
C ASN A 134 7.16 -4.59 4.94
N GLY A 135 6.36 -4.74 3.88
CA GLY A 135 4.91 -4.56 3.87
C GLY A 135 4.13 -5.57 4.71
N GLU A 136 4.69 -6.74 4.99
CA GLU A 136 4.08 -7.76 5.88
C GLU A 136 4.39 -7.53 7.36
N ALA A 137 5.20 -6.52 7.70
CA ALA A 137 5.59 -6.23 9.07
C ALA A 137 4.62 -5.26 9.74
N PHE A 138 3.49 -5.77 10.21
CA PHE A 138 2.59 -5.01 11.08
C PHE A 138 3.33 -4.50 12.32
N ARG A 139 2.97 -3.32 12.82
CA ARG A 139 3.56 -2.72 14.03
C ARG A 139 3.20 -3.44 15.33
N LEU A 140 2.55 -4.58 15.21
CA LEU A 140 2.07 -5.45 16.28
C LEU A 140 2.60 -6.86 16.07
N GLY A 141 3.91 -6.98 15.91
CA GLY A 141 4.55 -8.27 15.74
C GLY A 141 4.25 -9.22 16.91
N THR A 142 4.08 -10.50 16.60
CA THR A 142 3.73 -11.53 17.59
C THR A 142 4.71 -12.69 17.52
N ARG A 143 5.04 -13.26 18.69
CA ARG A 143 5.85 -14.50 18.77
C ARG A 143 5.03 -15.72 18.33
N ASP A 144 3.79 -15.77 18.79
CA ASP A 144 2.84 -16.83 18.49
C ASP A 144 1.90 -16.42 17.35
N PRO A 145 1.36 -17.38 16.56
CA PRO A 145 0.40 -17.08 15.52
C PRO A 145 -0.86 -16.36 16.06
N SER A 146 -1.23 -15.24 15.43
CA SER A 146 -2.44 -14.49 15.74
C SER A 146 -3.45 -14.61 14.61
N LEU A 147 -4.60 -15.22 14.90
CA LEU A 147 -5.75 -15.34 13.98
C LEU A 147 -6.71 -14.17 14.19
N TRP A 148 -7.17 -13.59 13.10
CA TRP A 148 -8.14 -12.49 13.11
C TRP A 148 -8.84 -12.38 11.76
N LEU A 149 -9.86 -11.53 11.67
CA LEU A 149 -10.61 -11.29 10.44
C LEU A 149 -10.12 -9.99 9.79
N SER A 150 -9.38 -10.12 8.68
CA SER A 150 -8.84 -8.95 7.98
C SER A 150 -9.90 -8.23 7.18
N ARG A 151 -10.75 -8.98 6.48
CA ARG A 151 -11.86 -8.43 5.70
C ARG A 151 -13.16 -9.17 6.00
N LEU A 152 -14.26 -8.42 5.99
CA LEU A 152 -15.62 -8.93 6.00
C LEU A 152 -16.53 -7.87 5.38
N PHE A 153 -16.95 -8.07 4.13
CA PHE A 153 -17.75 -7.08 3.42
C PHE A 153 -18.81 -7.72 2.54
N VAL A 154 -19.85 -6.93 2.26
CA VAL A 154 -20.84 -7.22 1.22
C VAL A 154 -20.53 -6.32 0.03
N ARG A 155 -20.62 -6.88 -1.17
CA ARG A 155 -20.45 -6.17 -2.44
C ARG A 155 -21.66 -6.39 -3.33
N GLN A 156 -22.17 -5.31 -3.91
CA GLN A 156 -23.20 -5.31 -4.96
C GLN A 156 -22.61 -4.69 -6.22
N THR A 157 -22.75 -5.36 -7.35
CA THR A 157 -22.46 -4.79 -8.67
C THR A 157 -23.76 -4.51 -9.42
N ILE A 158 -23.89 -3.31 -9.96
CA ILE A 158 -25.02 -2.86 -10.77
C ILE A 158 -24.51 -2.65 -12.19
N ASP A 159 -24.95 -3.49 -13.10
CA ASP A 159 -24.57 -3.41 -14.51
C ASP A 159 -25.30 -2.24 -15.17
N LEU A 160 -24.55 -1.36 -15.84
CA LEU A 160 -25.08 -0.22 -16.58
C LEU A 160 -25.01 -0.43 -18.11
N SER A 161 -24.20 -1.39 -18.56
CA SER A 161 -24.10 -1.81 -19.97
C SER A 161 -24.39 -3.29 -20.15
N ALA A 162 -24.93 -3.65 -21.32
CA ALA A 162 -25.01 -5.05 -21.75
C ALA A 162 -23.68 -5.57 -22.34
N GLU A 163 -22.81 -4.65 -22.80
CA GLU A 163 -21.44 -4.99 -23.19
C GLU A 163 -20.70 -5.50 -21.96
N THR A 164 -20.17 -6.72 -22.05
CA THR A 164 -19.31 -7.32 -21.04
C THR A 164 -17.88 -7.34 -21.55
N GLU A 165 -16.91 -7.11 -20.67
CA GLU A 165 -15.52 -7.37 -21.03
C GLU A 165 -15.30 -8.89 -21.04
N LEU A 166 -14.74 -9.41 -22.14
CA LEU A 166 -14.24 -10.77 -22.22
C LEU A 166 -12.97 -10.86 -21.38
N GLY A 167 -13.13 -11.16 -20.09
CA GLY A 167 -12.02 -11.31 -19.16
C GLY A 167 -12.53 -11.61 -17.76
N THR A 168 -11.81 -12.45 -17.02
CA THR A 168 -12.03 -12.65 -15.59
C THR A 168 -11.47 -11.46 -14.83
N ASP A 169 -12.24 -10.89 -13.89
CA ASP A 169 -11.70 -9.92 -12.93
C ASP A 169 -10.49 -10.55 -12.21
N PRO A 170 -9.28 -9.95 -12.27
CA PRO A 170 -8.12 -10.48 -11.56
C PRO A 170 -8.23 -10.35 -10.04
N ASP A 171 -9.27 -9.67 -9.52
CA ASP A 171 -9.55 -9.55 -8.08
C ASP A 171 -9.74 -10.95 -7.43
N PRO A 172 -8.82 -11.37 -6.54
CA PRO A 172 -8.93 -12.65 -5.84
C PRO A 172 -10.09 -12.68 -4.84
N MET A 173 -10.78 -11.58 -4.61
CA MET A 173 -11.97 -11.49 -3.76
C MET A 173 -13.27 -11.45 -4.56
N ARG A 174 -13.27 -11.76 -5.87
CA ARG A 174 -14.49 -11.80 -6.70
C ARG A 174 -14.74 -13.15 -7.36
N PHE A 175 -16.02 -13.50 -7.51
CA PHE A 175 -16.43 -14.61 -8.37
C PHE A 175 -15.92 -14.46 -9.81
N THR A 176 -15.44 -15.56 -10.37
CA THR A 176 -15.09 -15.70 -11.78
C THR A 176 -16.33 -15.51 -12.65
N GLY A 177 -16.21 -14.69 -13.69
CA GLY A 177 -17.29 -14.47 -14.65
C GLY A 177 -17.15 -13.15 -15.39
N PRO A 178 -17.94 -12.95 -16.46
CA PRO A 178 -17.99 -11.68 -17.17
C PRO A 178 -18.56 -10.59 -16.26
N LEU A 179 -18.08 -9.36 -16.44
CA LEU A 179 -18.64 -8.18 -15.79
C LEU A 179 -19.03 -7.16 -16.87
N ALA A 180 -20.14 -6.46 -16.64
CA ALA A 180 -20.54 -5.36 -17.51
C ALA A 180 -19.44 -4.30 -17.58
N ARG A 181 -19.08 -3.86 -18.78
CA ARG A 181 -18.05 -2.87 -19.04
C ARG A 181 -18.30 -1.57 -18.29
N GLU A 182 -19.53 -1.08 -18.32
CA GLU A 182 -20.00 0.02 -17.50
C GLU A 182 -20.82 -0.50 -16.32
N ARG A 183 -20.42 -0.11 -15.11
CA ARG A 183 -21.02 -0.61 -13.87
C ARG A 183 -20.81 0.32 -12.68
N ILE A 184 -21.63 0.13 -11.66
CA ILE A 184 -21.42 0.66 -10.32
C ILE A 184 -21.17 -0.51 -9.36
N THR A 185 -20.08 -0.48 -8.61
CA THR A 185 -19.80 -1.43 -7.52
C THR A 185 -19.93 -0.70 -6.18
N LEU A 186 -20.72 -1.27 -5.28
CA LEU A 186 -20.88 -0.79 -3.91
C LEU A 186 -20.33 -1.85 -2.96
N THR A 187 -19.38 -1.48 -2.11
CA THR A 187 -18.77 -2.37 -1.11
C THR A 187 -18.92 -1.76 0.27
N ALA A 188 -19.37 -2.53 1.27
CA ALA A 188 -19.49 -2.06 2.65
C ALA A 188 -19.12 -3.15 3.65
N GLY A 189 -18.32 -2.78 4.66
CA GLY A 189 -17.88 -3.67 5.73
C GLY A 189 -16.47 -3.36 6.21
N ARG A 190 -15.79 -4.39 6.72
CA ARG A 190 -14.37 -4.34 7.08
C ARG A 190 -13.52 -4.63 5.85
N VAL A 191 -12.64 -3.71 5.50
CA VAL A 191 -11.87 -3.69 4.26
C VAL A 191 -10.46 -3.10 4.48
N SER A 192 -9.57 -3.22 3.49
CA SER A 192 -8.42 -2.32 3.40
C SER A 192 -8.74 -1.19 2.43
N SER A 193 -8.33 0.03 2.74
CA SER A 193 -8.47 1.15 1.79
C SER A 193 -7.62 0.94 0.53
N TRP A 194 -6.53 0.15 0.63
CA TRP A 194 -5.68 -0.21 -0.51
C TRP A 194 -6.34 -1.16 -1.50
N ASP A 195 -7.41 -1.84 -1.11
CA ASP A 195 -8.16 -2.69 -2.05
C ASP A 195 -8.83 -1.87 -3.16
N PHE A 196 -9.02 -0.56 -2.94
CA PHE A 196 -9.76 0.32 -3.84
C PHE A 196 -8.96 1.54 -4.33
N PHE A 197 -7.96 1.98 -3.57
CA PHE A 197 -7.27 3.25 -3.82
C PHE A 197 -5.77 3.04 -4.02
N ASP A 198 -5.18 3.96 -4.79
CA ASP A 198 -3.74 4.03 -5.09
C ASP A 198 -3.13 2.77 -5.73
N ASP A 199 -3.98 1.98 -6.36
CA ASP A 199 -3.60 0.78 -7.07
C ASP A 199 -2.55 1.05 -8.17
N ASN A 200 -1.66 0.10 -8.39
CA ASN A 200 -0.65 0.16 -9.43
C ASN A 200 -0.17 -1.22 -9.87
N ARG A 201 -0.20 -1.45 -11.18
CA ARG A 201 0.18 -2.73 -11.79
C ARG A 201 1.58 -3.20 -11.42
N TYR A 202 2.52 -2.30 -11.18
CA TYR A 202 3.94 -2.62 -11.00
C TYR A 202 4.40 -2.54 -9.54
N ALA A 203 3.62 -1.90 -8.65
CA ALA A 203 4.04 -1.63 -7.29
C ALA A 203 2.84 -1.37 -6.35
N HIS A 204 2.11 -2.40 -5.94
CA HIS A 204 0.96 -2.30 -5.01
C HIS A 204 0.85 -3.48 -4.04
N ASP A 205 1.55 -4.60 -4.29
CA ASP A 205 1.49 -5.77 -3.43
C ASP A 205 2.87 -6.20 -2.89
N ALA A 206 3.05 -6.05 -1.58
CA ALA A 206 4.25 -6.45 -0.87
C ALA A 206 4.55 -7.96 -0.90
N ARG A 207 3.56 -8.79 -1.25
CA ARG A 207 3.65 -10.25 -1.29
C ARG A 207 4.20 -10.79 -2.60
N SER A 208 4.21 -9.96 -3.65
CA SER A 208 4.56 -10.38 -5.01
C SER A 208 5.45 -9.37 -5.75
N GLN A 209 5.52 -8.11 -5.32
CA GLN A 209 6.28 -7.03 -5.97
C GLN A 209 7.31 -6.43 -5.02
N PHE A 210 7.46 -5.09 -4.99
CA PHE A 210 8.28 -4.37 -4.02
C PHE A 210 7.71 -4.52 -2.60
N MET A 211 8.58 -4.59 -1.59
CA MET A 211 8.23 -4.83 -0.20
C MET A 211 8.09 -3.55 0.62
N SER A 212 8.77 -2.46 0.28
CA SER A 212 8.79 -1.26 1.13
C SER A 212 7.49 -0.44 1.07
N TRP A 213 7.05 0.12 2.20
CA TRP A 213 5.74 0.76 2.34
C TRP A 213 5.45 1.90 1.34
N GLY A 214 6.43 2.77 1.09
CA GLY A 214 6.37 3.89 0.16
C GLY A 214 6.56 3.51 -1.32
N LEU A 215 6.87 2.25 -1.61
CA LEU A 215 6.79 1.69 -2.96
C LEU A 215 5.47 0.97 -3.19
N VAL A 216 4.97 0.27 -2.17
CA VAL A 216 3.67 -0.42 -2.18
C VAL A 216 2.53 0.59 -2.28
N GLY A 217 2.58 1.68 -1.51
CA GLY A 217 1.60 2.76 -1.59
C GLY A 217 2.27 4.13 -1.55
N THR A 218 1.48 5.18 -1.77
CA THR A 218 1.95 6.57 -1.69
C THR A 218 2.29 6.91 -0.24
N GLY A 219 3.59 6.91 0.09
CA GLY A 219 4.08 7.03 1.46
C GLY A 219 3.52 8.23 2.25
N ALA A 220 3.39 9.40 1.62
CA ALA A 220 2.85 10.61 2.28
C ALA A 220 1.32 10.65 2.43
N PHE A 221 0.60 9.64 1.93
CA PHE A 221 -0.85 9.56 2.04
C PHE A 221 -1.23 8.70 3.26
N ASP A 222 -1.93 9.29 4.22
CA ASP A 222 -2.23 8.65 5.51
C ASP A 222 -3.53 7.83 5.43
N PHE A 223 -3.44 6.63 4.86
CA PHE A 223 -4.59 5.75 4.60
C PHE A 223 -5.32 5.31 5.88
N ALA A 224 -6.65 5.28 5.83
CA ALA A 224 -7.48 4.81 6.92
C ALA A 224 -7.23 3.32 7.19
N ALA A 225 -6.76 3.04 8.40
CA ALA A 225 -6.45 1.72 8.87
C ALA A 225 -6.33 1.70 10.41
N ASP A 226 -6.61 0.55 11.00
CA ASP A 226 -6.09 0.15 12.29
C ASP A 226 -4.59 -0.23 12.17
N ALA A 227 -4.00 -0.63 13.29
CA ALA A 227 -2.59 -1.04 13.36
C ALA A 227 -2.20 -2.23 12.46
N ARG A 228 -3.17 -2.96 11.91
CA ARG A 228 -2.97 -4.08 11.00
C ARG A 228 -3.26 -3.72 9.53
N GLY A 229 -3.67 -2.50 9.22
CA GLY A 229 -3.93 -2.07 7.84
C GLY A 229 -5.40 -2.13 7.40
N PHE A 230 -6.34 -2.28 8.34
CA PHE A 230 -7.76 -2.53 8.01
C PHE A 230 -8.71 -1.56 8.72
N THR A 231 -9.84 -1.27 8.10
CA THR A 231 -10.84 -0.35 8.65
C THR A 231 -12.25 -0.80 8.30
N ASP A 232 -13.24 -0.17 8.92
CA ASP A 232 -14.64 -0.33 8.54
C ASP A 232 -15.06 0.88 7.70
N GLY A 233 -15.78 0.63 6.60
CA GLY A 233 -16.23 1.69 5.72
C GLY A 233 -17.13 1.22 4.60
N ALA A 234 -17.41 2.15 3.69
CA ALA A 234 -18.12 1.89 2.45
C ALA A 234 -17.42 2.59 1.27
N VAL A 235 -17.47 1.95 0.11
CA VAL A 235 -16.88 2.43 -1.15
C VAL A 235 -17.92 2.30 -2.26
N ALA A 236 -18.00 3.34 -3.09
CA ALA A 236 -18.73 3.34 -4.34
C ALA A 236 -17.75 3.55 -5.48
N GLU A 237 -17.84 2.71 -6.50
CA GLU A 237 -16.97 2.70 -7.67
C GLU A 237 -17.85 2.76 -8.92
N TRP A 238 -17.64 3.75 -9.77
CA TRP A 238 -18.14 3.75 -11.14
C TRP A 238 -16.97 3.57 -12.09
N GLU A 239 -17.15 2.77 -13.13
CA GLU A 239 -16.16 2.57 -14.17
C GLU A 239 -16.84 2.19 -15.49
N ASN A 240 -16.19 2.52 -16.62
CA ASN A 240 -16.71 2.26 -17.97
C ASN A 240 -15.68 1.67 -18.94
N GLY A 241 -14.60 1.09 -18.41
CA GLY A 241 -13.50 0.56 -19.21
C GLY A 241 -12.64 1.64 -19.87
N THR A 242 -12.68 2.90 -19.40
CA THR A 242 -11.63 3.89 -19.71
C THR A 242 -11.47 4.93 -18.63
N TRP A 243 -12.55 5.25 -17.92
CA TRP A 243 -12.55 6.04 -16.71
C TRP A 243 -13.01 5.17 -15.53
N ALA A 244 -12.51 5.52 -14.35
CA ALA A 244 -13.09 5.09 -13.09
C ALA A 244 -13.14 6.27 -12.11
N VAL A 245 -14.19 6.30 -11.29
CA VAL A 245 -14.31 7.20 -10.14
C VAL A 245 -14.65 6.37 -8.93
N ARG A 246 -13.78 6.41 -7.92
CA ARG A 246 -13.93 5.67 -6.67
C ARG A 246 -14.07 6.66 -5.53
N SER A 247 -15.03 6.46 -4.65
CA SER A 247 -15.23 7.30 -3.48
C SER A 247 -15.54 6.45 -2.26
N GLY A 248 -14.88 6.72 -1.14
CA GLY A 248 -14.97 5.89 0.06
C GLY A 248 -15.01 6.72 1.34
N ALA A 249 -15.72 6.21 2.33
CA ALA A 249 -15.79 6.76 3.68
C ALA A 249 -15.45 5.68 4.71
N PHE A 250 -14.48 5.98 5.58
CA PHE A 250 -13.86 5.01 6.46
C PHE A 250 -13.76 5.54 7.90
N ARG A 251 -13.78 4.62 8.85
CA ARG A 251 -13.30 4.91 10.22
C ARG A 251 -11.79 5.11 10.22
N VAL A 252 -11.30 5.84 11.21
CA VAL A 252 -9.87 6.05 11.45
C VAL A 252 -9.47 5.40 12.78
N ALA A 253 -8.19 5.12 12.98
CA ALA A 253 -7.68 4.67 14.27
C ALA A 253 -8.01 5.68 15.39
N ARG A 254 -8.39 5.16 16.56
CA ARG A 254 -8.76 5.95 17.74
C ARG A 254 -7.56 6.74 18.28
N ASP A 255 -6.42 6.08 18.37
CA ASP A 255 -5.12 6.66 18.69
C ASP A 255 -4.15 6.40 17.53
N ALA A 256 -3.01 7.09 17.51
CA ALA A 256 -2.03 6.94 16.43
C ALA A 256 -1.62 5.46 16.30
N ASN A 257 -2.00 4.85 15.17
CA ASN A 257 -1.85 3.44 14.86
C ASN A 257 -2.28 2.47 15.97
N SER A 258 -3.46 2.68 16.54
CA SER A 258 -4.08 1.70 17.42
C SER A 258 -4.85 0.61 16.65
N LEU A 259 -5.07 -0.56 17.28
CA LEU A 259 -6.02 -1.57 16.78
C LEU A 259 -7.45 -1.06 16.78
N ASP A 260 -7.79 -0.24 17.77
CA ASP A 260 -9.14 0.26 17.91
C ASP A 260 -9.41 1.39 16.93
N LEU A 261 -10.53 1.29 16.23
CA LEU A 261 -11.07 2.34 15.38
C LEU A 261 -11.93 3.30 16.20
N GLU A 262 -11.99 4.57 15.83
CA GLU A 262 -12.86 5.57 16.46
C GLU A 262 -14.34 5.15 16.32
N PRO A 263 -15.08 4.89 17.41
CA PRO A 263 -16.46 4.42 17.33
C PRO A 263 -17.46 5.47 16.82
N ARG A 264 -17.13 6.77 16.92
CA ARG A 264 -18.00 7.87 16.52
C ARG A 264 -17.72 8.26 15.07
N TRP A 265 -18.40 7.59 14.14
CA TRP A 265 -18.28 7.77 12.68
C TRP A 265 -18.32 9.24 12.20
N LEU A 266 -19.14 10.09 12.81
CA LEU A 266 -19.24 11.50 12.42
C LEU A 266 -18.19 12.42 13.06
N LYS A 267 -17.40 11.92 14.04
CA LYS A 267 -16.31 12.67 14.67
C LYS A 267 -14.95 12.35 14.08
N GLY A 268 -14.63 11.06 13.96
CA GLY A 268 -13.39 10.59 13.36
C GLY A 268 -13.70 9.76 12.12
N TRP A 269 -13.20 10.21 10.98
CA TRP A 269 -13.49 9.62 9.68
C TRP A 269 -12.42 9.98 8.66
N GLN A 270 -12.37 9.22 7.58
CA GLN A 270 -11.62 9.56 6.38
C GLN A 270 -12.54 9.45 5.16
N ALA A 271 -12.48 10.44 4.29
CA ALA A 271 -13.15 10.44 3.00
C ALA A 271 -12.10 10.50 1.89
N LEU A 272 -12.15 9.54 0.98
CA LEU A 272 -11.23 9.39 -0.15
C LEU A 272 -12.00 9.49 -1.46
N THR A 273 -11.41 10.13 -2.46
CA THR A 273 -11.95 10.13 -3.82
C THR A 273 -10.80 10.02 -4.81
N GLN A 274 -10.90 9.07 -5.73
CA GLN A 274 -9.94 8.82 -6.79
C GLN A 274 -10.61 8.90 -8.15
N VAL A 275 -9.95 9.58 -9.08
CA VAL A 275 -10.33 9.61 -10.49
C VAL A 275 -9.22 8.95 -11.28
N GLU A 276 -9.58 8.02 -12.15
CA GLU A 276 -8.67 7.21 -12.95
C GLU A 276 -8.96 7.39 -14.42
N ARG A 277 -7.90 7.43 -15.22
CA ARG A 277 -7.98 7.49 -16.68
C ARG A 277 -6.97 6.55 -17.30
N ALA A 278 -7.47 5.56 -18.04
CA ALA A 278 -6.66 4.65 -18.84
C ALA A 278 -6.37 5.26 -20.22
N TRP A 279 -5.23 4.88 -20.80
CA TRP A 279 -4.89 5.11 -22.20
C TRP A 279 -4.02 3.98 -22.75
N SER A 280 -3.62 4.08 -24.02
CA SER A 280 -2.66 3.17 -24.63
C SER A 280 -1.73 3.92 -25.59
N ILE A 281 -0.47 3.51 -25.62
CA ILE A 281 0.53 3.95 -26.60
C ILE A 281 0.86 2.73 -27.47
N GLY A 282 0.29 2.67 -28.67
CA GLY A 282 0.28 1.43 -29.45
C GLY A 282 -0.43 0.30 -28.68
N PRO A 283 0.14 -0.90 -28.56
CA PRO A 283 -0.45 -1.99 -27.76
C PRO A 283 -0.21 -1.85 -26.25
N HIS A 284 0.50 -0.81 -25.80
CA HIS A 284 0.97 -0.71 -24.41
C HIS A 284 0.05 0.18 -23.56
N ALA A 285 -0.66 -0.44 -22.63
CA ALA A 285 -1.59 0.24 -21.72
C ALA A 285 -0.86 1.14 -20.70
N GLY A 286 -1.51 2.25 -20.36
CA GLY A 286 -1.11 3.15 -19.27
C GLY A 286 -2.33 3.65 -18.49
N MET A 287 -2.09 4.17 -17.29
CA MET A 287 -3.14 4.70 -16.41
C MET A 287 -2.59 5.83 -15.53
N VAL A 288 -3.41 6.85 -15.30
CA VAL A 288 -3.17 7.89 -14.30
C VAL A 288 -4.30 7.87 -13.28
N ARG A 289 -3.94 8.07 -12.02
CA ARG A 289 -4.87 8.14 -10.89
C ARG A 289 -4.56 9.39 -10.08
N LEU A 290 -5.59 10.19 -9.85
CA LEU A 290 -5.54 11.34 -8.94
C LEU A 290 -6.38 11.01 -7.71
N LEU A 291 -5.74 10.87 -6.56
CA LEU A 291 -6.37 10.52 -5.29
C LEU A 291 -6.35 11.74 -4.37
N GLY A 292 -7.53 12.20 -3.95
CA GLY A 292 -7.72 13.20 -2.92
C GLY A 292 -8.24 12.59 -1.62
N GLY A 293 -7.80 13.12 -0.48
CA GLY A 293 -8.23 12.64 0.83
C GLY A 293 -8.43 13.73 1.86
N LEU A 294 -9.46 13.54 2.70
CA LEU A 294 -9.68 14.27 3.93
C LEU A 294 -9.71 13.27 5.09
N SER A 295 -8.82 13.44 6.07
CA SER A 295 -8.76 12.57 7.25
C SER A 295 -8.98 13.40 8.51
N ARG A 296 -10.06 13.14 9.24
CA ARG A 296 -10.38 13.78 10.52
C ARG A 296 -10.01 12.85 11.67
N THR A 297 -8.84 13.06 12.27
CA THR A 297 -8.30 12.24 13.36
C THR A 297 -8.20 13.03 14.66
N ARG A 298 -8.15 12.36 15.81
CA ARG A 298 -7.91 12.97 17.12
C ARG A 298 -6.42 13.30 17.28
N SER A 299 -5.88 14.15 16.42
CA SER A 299 -4.45 14.46 16.33
C SER A 299 -4.07 15.80 16.95
N ALA A 300 -2.79 15.96 17.29
CA ALA A 300 -2.22 17.23 17.72
C ALA A 300 -1.49 17.94 16.57
N ARG A 301 -1.32 19.26 16.70
CA ARG A 301 -0.46 20.02 15.78
C ARG A 301 0.99 19.79 16.16
N TRP A 302 1.87 19.65 15.17
CA TRP A 302 3.30 19.46 15.42
C TRP A 302 3.93 20.56 16.29
N ASP A 303 3.55 21.82 16.10
CA ASP A 303 4.06 22.92 16.92
C ASP A 303 3.66 22.80 18.40
N ALA A 304 2.43 22.32 18.67
CA ALA A 304 1.98 22.10 20.05
C ALA A 304 2.76 20.98 20.72
N LEU A 305 3.06 19.91 19.99
CA LEU A 305 3.89 18.81 20.47
C LEU A 305 5.34 19.23 20.66
N THR A 306 5.87 20.06 19.76
CA THR A 306 7.22 20.63 19.89
C THR A 306 7.32 21.45 21.18
N GLY A 307 6.32 22.27 21.47
CA GLY A 307 6.23 23.01 22.74
C GLY A 307 6.14 22.10 23.97
N ALA A 308 5.39 21.00 23.88
CA ALA A 308 5.28 20.00 24.94
C ALA A 308 6.62 19.30 25.22
N VAL A 309 7.35 18.91 24.16
CA VAL A 309 8.70 18.34 24.26
C VAL A 309 9.66 19.33 24.92
N ALA A 310 9.65 20.61 24.49
CA ALA A 310 10.47 21.65 25.10
C ALA A 310 10.12 21.91 26.59
N ALA A 311 8.86 21.72 26.97
CA ALA A 311 8.39 21.81 28.34
C ALA A 311 8.54 20.50 29.14
N ASN A 312 9.16 19.47 28.58
CA ASN A 312 9.32 18.13 29.16
C ASN A 312 7.98 17.51 29.63
N GLN A 313 6.90 17.75 28.88
CA GLN A 313 5.58 17.19 29.15
C GLN A 313 5.50 15.77 28.59
N ALA A 314 5.33 14.78 29.47
CA ALA A 314 5.25 13.38 29.08
C ALA A 314 3.88 12.99 28.48
N ASP A 315 2.79 13.58 28.98
CA ASP A 315 1.44 13.34 28.47
C ASP A 315 1.05 14.44 27.47
N THR A 316 0.74 14.02 26.25
CA THR A 316 0.32 14.90 25.15
C THR A 316 -1.12 14.66 24.70
N ASP A 317 -1.88 13.78 25.39
CA ASP A 317 -3.23 13.42 24.97
C ASP A 317 -4.19 14.62 25.02
N ALA A 318 -4.01 15.51 26.01
CA ALA A 318 -4.78 16.75 26.12
C ALA A 318 -4.58 17.73 24.94
N LEU A 319 -3.49 17.58 24.16
CA LEU A 319 -3.22 18.40 22.98
C LEU A 319 -3.97 17.92 21.73
N ARG A 320 -4.51 16.71 21.79
CA ARG A 320 -5.16 16.04 20.67
C ARG A 320 -6.63 16.41 20.58
N THR A 321 -7.03 16.84 19.40
CA THR A 321 -8.44 17.16 19.10
C THR A 321 -8.76 16.75 17.67
N PHE A 322 -10.04 16.64 17.33
CA PHE A 322 -10.44 16.23 15.98
C PHE A 322 -10.08 17.32 14.97
N ARG A 323 -9.11 17.03 14.11
CA ARG A 323 -8.62 17.94 13.07
C ARG A 323 -8.62 17.25 11.73
N THR A 324 -8.96 17.99 10.69
CA THR A 324 -8.96 17.49 9.32
C THR A 324 -7.61 17.78 8.67
N LYS A 325 -6.92 16.72 8.25
CA LYS A 325 -5.76 16.71 7.37
C LYS A 325 -6.21 16.57 5.92
N ARG A 326 -5.58 17.30 5.02
CA ARG A 326 -5.78 17.21 3.56
C ARG A 326 -4.61 16.49 2.92
N MET A 327 -4.92 15.66 1.93
CA MET A 327 -3.95 14.78 1.28
C MET A 327 -4.24 14.72 -0.22
N LEU A 328 -3.18 14.58 -1.01
CA LEU A 328 -3.24 14.42 -2.46
C LEU A 328 -2.16 13.43 -2.90
N ALA A 329 -2.50 12.57 -3.85
CA ALA A 329 -1.58 11.68 -4.51
C ALA A 329 -1.83 11.65 -6.02
N LEU A 330 -0.75 11.57 -6.79
CA LEU A 330 -0.76 11.29 -8.22
C LEU A 330 -0.02 9.97 -8.43
N ASN A 331 -0.63 9.03 -9.13
CA ASN A 331 -0.08 7.72 -9.43
C ASN A 331 -0.19 7.46 -10.94
N LEU A 332 0.93 7.08 -11.54
CA LEU A 332 1.10 6.87 -12.98
C LEU A 332 1.69 5.48 -13.21
N GLU A 333 1.17 4.76 -14.20
CA GLU A 333 1.77 3.53 -14.72
C GLU A 333 1.75 3.51 -16.25
N GLN A 334 2.75 2.87 -16.85
CA GLN A 334 2.86 2.71 -18.30
C GLN A 334 3.61 1.43 -18.63
N ALA A 335 3.03 0.59 -19.48
CA ALA A 335 3.77 -0.43 -20.21
C ALA A 335 4.59 0.24 -21.32
N PHE A 336 5.87 -0.11 -21.46
CA PHE A 336 6.74 0.43 -22.50
C PHE A 336 6.97 -0.57 -23.64
N THR A 337 7.01 -1.86 -23.30
CA THR A 337 7.09 -3.00 -24.22
C THR A 337 6.18 -4.13 -23.69
N GLU A 338 6.23 -5.30 -24.31
CA GLU A 338 5.53 -6.49 -23.81
C GLU A 338 6.10 -7.01 -22.48
N ASP A 339 7.39 -6.78 -22.23
CA ASP A 339 8.12 -7.24 -21.04
C ASP A 339 8.48 -6.15 -20.04
N LEU A 340 8.51 -4.87 -20.44
CA LEU A 340 8.96 -3.77 -19.59
C LEU A 340 7.82 -2.79 -19.33
N GLY A 341 7.65 -2.43 -18.05
CA GLY A 341 6.80 -1.33 -17.65
C GLY A 341 7.34 -0.57 -16.45
N GLY A 342 6.67 0.51 -16.09
CA GLY A 342 7.08 1.32 -14.96
C GLY A 342 5.97 2.15 -14.36
N PHE A 343 6.30 2.76 -13.22
CA PHE A 343 5.39 3.60 -12.47
C PHE A 343 6.09 4.83 -11.90
N ALA A 344 5.28 5.83 -11.55
CA ALA A 344 5.70 6.96 -10.74
C ALA A 344 4.56 7.41 -9.81
N ARG A 345 4.89 7.84 -8.60
CA ARG A 345 3.96 8.40 -7.63
C ARG A 345 4.48 9.69 -7.03
N LEU A 346 3.57 10.62 -6.78
CA LEU A 346 3.78 11.82 -5.99
C LEU A 346 2.76 11.82 -4.86
N GLY A 347 3.22 12.03 -3.63
CA GLY A 347 2.38 12.10 -2.44
C GLY A 347 2.60 13.39 -1.67
N TRP A 348 1.53 13.92 -1.10
CA TRP A 348 1.57 15.10 -0.26
C TRP A 348 0.45 15.08 0.78
N ASN A 349 0.74 15.56 1.98
CA ASN A 349 -0.27 16.01 2.92
C ASN A 349 0.08 17.39 3.51
N ASP A 350 -0.90 18.05 4.11
CA ASP A 350 -0.74 19.43 4.57
C ASP A 350 0.28 19.65 5.70
N GLY A 351 0.78 18.59 6.34
CA GLY A 351 1.78 18.65 7.40
C GLY A 351 1.37 19.49 8.62
N ARG A 352 0.07 19.79 8.80
CA ARG A 352 -0.41 20.69 9.88
C ARG A 352 -0.61 19.97 11.21
N ALA A 353 -0.79 18.66 11.16
CA ALA A 353 -1.06 17.79 12.29
C ALA A 353 -0.35 16.44 12.11
N GLN A 354 -0.22 15.71 13.21
CA GLN A 354 0.43 14.40 13.25
C GLN A 354 -0.03 13.49 12.11
N ASN A 355 0.90 12.74 11.52
CA ASN A 355 0.55 11.49 10.85
C ASN A 355 -0.12 10.56 11.86
N TRP A 356 -0.99 9.66 11.38
CA TRP A 356 -1.86 8.93 12.28
C TRP A 356 -1.86 7.42 12.08
N MET A 357 -1.90 6.91 10.84
CA MET A 357 -2.24 5.50 10.59
C MET A 357 -1.19 4.76 9.75
N PHE A 358 -0.64 5.40 8.71
CA PHE A 358 0.26 4.72 7.76
C PHE A 358 1.75 4.98 8.03
N THR A 359 2.37 5.93 7.33
CA THR A 359 3.78 6.32 7.54
C THR A 359 3.92 7.78 7.98
N GLU A 360 5.08 8.14 8.50
CA GLU A 360 5.42 9.49 8.93
C GLU A 360 6.13 10.28 7.82
N MET A 361 5.54 10.31 6.62
CA MET A 361 5.94 11.18 5.51
C MET A 361 4.92 12.33 5.34
N ASP A 362 5.40 13.54 5.05
CA ASP A 362 4.55 14.69 4.68
C ASP A 362 4.54 14.95 3.17
N TRP A 363 5.60 14.51 2.47
CA TRP A 363 5.65 14.43 1.02
C TRP A 363 6.49 13.21 0.61
N SER A 364 6.18 12.63 -0.54
CA SER A 364 6.91 11.48 -1.08
C SER A 364 6.95 11.50 -2.60
N VAL A 365 8.01 10.95 -3.18
CA VAL A 365 8.16 10.68 -4.61
C VAL A 365 8.70 9.27 -4.75
N SER A 366 8.03 8.44 -5.54
CA SER A 366 8.55 7.12 -5.90
C SER A 366 8.43 6.87 -7.40
N ALA A 367 9.34 6.07 -7.95
CA ALA A 367 9.22 5.56 -9.30
C ALA A 367 10.05 4.28 -9.44
N GLY A 368 9.69 3.47 -10.44
CA GLY A 368 10.37 2.22 -10.68
C GLY A 368 10.00 1.57 -11.99
N LEU A 369 10.74 0.51 -12.29
CA LEU A 369 10.61 -0.33 -13.47
C LEU A 369 10.40 -1.78 -13.02
N SER A 370 9.64 -2.51 -13.84
CA SER A 370 9.42 -3.95 -13.71
C SER A 370 9.62 -4.60 -15.07
N LEU A 371 10.44 -5.63 -15.12
CA LEU A 371 10.84 -6.36 -16.32
C LEU A 371 10.51 -7.85 -16.18
N ALA A 372 9.67 -8.37 -17.06
CA ALA A 372 9.40 -9.80 -17.17
C ALA A 372 10.59 -10.52 -17.83
N GLY A 373 10.88 -11.75 -17.38
CA GLY A 373 12.02 -12.55 -17.81
C GLY A 373 11.93 -13.17 -19.22
N LEU A 374 11.20 -12.54 -20.16
CA LEU A 374 11.12 -12.99 -21.57
C LEU A 374 12.50 -13.10 -22.23
N ARG A 375 13.49 -12.32 -21.76
CA ARG A 375 14.84 -12.25 -22.35
C ARG A 375 15.81 -13.32 -21.86
N TRP A 376 15.44 -14.11 -20.84
CA TRP A 376 16.30 -15.18 -20.29
C TRP A 376 15.52 -16.49 -20.09
N ASP A 377 14.52 -16.74 -20.95
CA ASP A 377 13.72 -17.97 -21.00
C ASP A 377 12.98 -18.29 -19.68
N ARG A 378 12.62 -17.24 -18.93
CA ARG A 378 11.83 -17.34 -17.69
C ARG A 378 10.68 -16.35 -17.74
N PRO A 379 9.67 -16.57 -18.60
CA PRO A 379 8.64 -15.59 -18.90
C PRO A 379 7.75 -15.21 -17.71
N LEU A 380 7.75 -16.03 -16.65
CA LEU A 380 6.97 -15.82 -15.42
C LEU A 380 7.82 -15.24 -14.27
N ASP A 381 9.11 -15.00 -14.49
CA ASP A 381 9.98 -14.33 -13.53
C ASP A 381 9.94 -12.81 -13.73
N ILE A 382 10.16 -12.05 -12.65
CA ILE A 382 10.11 -10.58 -12.68
C ILE A 382 11.33 -9.99 -11.97
N VAL A 383 11.94 -8.98 -12.60
CA VAL A 383 12.94 -8.11 -11.99
C VAL A 383 12.34 -6.73 -11.75
N GLY A 384 12.44 -6.24 -10.52
CA GLY A 384 12.03 -4.88 -10.15
C GLY A 384 13.23 -4.02 -9.77
N LEU A 385 13.18 -2.73 -10.12
CA LEU A 385 14.07 -1.69 -9.58
C LEU A 385 13.26 -0.42 -9.35
N ALA A 386 13.28 0.10 -8.12
CA ALA A 386 12.55 1.31 -7.77
C ALA A 386 13.28 2.13 -6.71
N PHE A 387 12.84 3.38 -6.58
CA PHE A 387 13.26 4.28 -5.52
C PHE A 387 12.06 4.98 -4.89
N ASN A 388 12.18 5.29 -3.60
CA ASN A 388 11.28 6.18 -2.89
C ASN A 388 12.11 7.23 -2.15
N THR A 389 11.71 8.49 -2.26
CA THR A 389 12.20 9.57 -1.40
C THR A 389 11.04 10.18 -0.64
N GLY A 390 11.20 10.31 0.67
CA GLY A 390 10.21 10.87 1.57
C GLY A 390 10.79 11.99 2.41
N GLY A 391 9.96 12.93 2.83
CA GLY A 391 10.38 13.99 3.72
C GLY A 391 9.27 14.60 4.56
N LEU A 392 9.69 15.58 5.37
CA LEU A 392 8.89 16.17 6.42
C LEU A 392 8.56 17.63 6.08
N SER A 393 7.38 18.05 6.54
CA SER A 393 7.01 19.46 6.67
C SER A 393 7.85 20.14 7.75
N ASP A 394 7.98 21.47 7.67
CA ASP A 394 8.79 22.21 8.64
C ASP A 394 8.32 22.02 10.10
N PRO A 395 7.00 22.02 10.43
CA PRO A 395 6.55 21.75 11.78
C PRO A 395 6.92 20.35 12.28
N HIS A 396 6.78 19.33 11.44
CA HIS A 396 7.13 17.95 11.79
C HIS A 396 8.64 17.80 12.01
N ARG A 397 9.45 18.43 11.15
CA ARG A 397 10.91 18.46 11.33
C ARG A 397 11.31 19.06 12.67
N ARG A 398 10.74 20.22 13.04
CA ARG A 398 11.03 20.87 14.34
C ARG A 398 10.68 19.99 15.53
N PHE A 399 9.58 19.24 15.43
CA PHE A 399 9.19 18.29 16.48
C PHE A 399 10.28 17.23 16.70
N LEU A 400 10.78 16.60 15.63
CA LEU A 400 11.85 15.60 15.73
C LEU A 400 13.21 16.20 16.11
N GLU A 401 13.54 17.42 15.63
CA GLU A 401 14.75 18.16 16.03
C GLU A 401 14.78 18.46 17.52
N ALA A 402 13.62 18.76 18.12
CA ALA A 402 13.46 18.95 19.55
C ALA A 402 13.56 17.65 20.37
N GLY A 403 13.75 16.50 19.73
CA GLY A 403 13.78 15.18 20.37
C GLY A 403 12.41 14.52 20.52
N GLY A 404 11.39 15.06 19.85
CA GLY A 404 10.08 14.44 19.75
C GLY A 404 10.14 13.06 19.11
N ILE A 405 9.25 12.17 19.55
CA ILE A 405 9.14 10.80 19.08
C ILE A 405 7.76 10.62 18.44
N GLY A 406 7.75 10.30 17.15
CA GLY A 406 6.59 9.89 16.39
C GLY A 406 6.22 8.43 16.63
N PHE A 407 5.28 7.93 15.85
CA PHE A 407 4.84 6.53 16.00
C PHE A 407 5.77 5.53 15.31
N ILE A 408 6.61 5.96 14.36
CA ILE A 408 7.66 5.14 13.73
C ILE A 408 9.01 5.86 13.60
N THR A 409 9.07 7.17 13.72
CA THR A 409 10.30 7.97 13.57
C THR A 409 10.63 8.74 14.86
N GLY A 410 11.91 8.91 15.14
CA GLY A 410 12.36 9.66 16.31
C GLY A 410 13.65 9.12 16.89
N ASP A 411 14.75 9.79 16.57
CA ASP A 411 16.09 9.42 17.04
C ASP A 411 16.55 10.17 18.30
N GLY A 412 15.68 11.00 18.87
CA GLY A 412 16.01 11.91 19.98
C GLY A 412 16.77 13.18 19.56
N ARG A 413 17.35 13.20 18.34
CA ARG A 413 17.90 14.38 17.67
C ARG A 413 17.78 14.18 16.16
N LEU A 414 17.66 15.27 15.40
CA LEU A 414 17.59 15.20 13.94
C LEU A 414 18.64 16.07 13.27
N ASN A 415 19.51 15.47 12.44
CA ASN A 415 20.27 16.16 11.40
C ASN A 415 19.54 15.93 10.08
N TYR A 416 18.57 16.79 9.76
CA TYR A 416 17.57 16.47 8.73
C TYR A 416 18.16 16.35 7.32
N ARG A 417 17.87 15.20 6.68
CA ARG A 417 17.89 15.01 5.23
C ARG A 417 16.72 14.11 4.83
N PRO A 418 16.11 14.29 3.64
CA PRO A 418 15.10 13.35 3.16
C PRO A 418 15.59 11.90 3.22
N GLU A 419 14.69 11.00 3.59
CA GLU A 419 14.95 9.56 3.55
C GLU A 419 14.87 9.12 2.09
N VAL A 420 15.84 8.31 1.66
CA VAL A 420 15.87 7.74 0.31
C VAL A 420 16.05 6.24 0.41
N THR A 421 15.17 5.50 -0.23
CA THR A 421 15.29 4.04 -0.37
C THR A 421 15.44 3.70 -1.84
N ALA A 422 16.40 2.84 -2.16
CA ALA A 422 16.42 2.09 -3.42
C ALA A 422 16.08 0.63 -3.12
N GLU A 423 15.27 0.01 -3.95
CA GLU A 423 14.86 -1.39 -3.82
C GLU A 423 14.98 -2.10 -5.16
N THR A 424 15.53 -3.31 -5.15
CA THR A 424 15.51 -4.21 -6.29
C THR A 424 15.18 -5.62 -5.84
N TYR A 425 14.50 -6.37 -6.70
CA TYR A 425 14.19 -7.77 -6.45
C TYR A 425 14.27 -8.60 -7.73
N TYR A 426 14.47 -9.90 -7.54
CA TYR A 426 14.26 -10.94 -8.55
C TYR A 426 13.23 -11.91 -7.97
N ASP A 427 12.05 -12.00 -8.58
CA ASP A 427 10.97 -12.91 -8.21
C ASP A 427 10.97 -14.10 -9.18
N MET A 428 11.29 -15.28 -8.65
CA MET A 428 11.43 -16.51 -9.43
C MET A 428 10.19 -17.38 -9.27
N ARG A 429 9.53 -17.70 -10.38
CA ARG A 429 8.43 -18.68 -10.37
C ARG A 429 9.03 -20.09 -10.28
N LEU A 430 8.81 -20.76 -9.15
CA LEU A 430 9.28 -22.13 -8.90
C LEU A 430 8.32 -23.17 -9.49
N ALA A 431 7.02 -22.93 -9.31
CA ALA A 431 5.90 -23.74 -9.82
C ALA A 431 4.67 -22.84 -9.94
N PRO A 432 3.60 -23.24 -10.66
CA PRO A 432 2.34 -22.51 -10.65
C PRO A 432 1.90 -22.20 -9.21
N GLY A 433 1.56 -20.93 -8.94
CA GLY A 433 1.19 -20.48 -7.60
C GLY A 433 2.31 -20.45 -6.55
N LEU A 434 3.59 -20.71 -6.88
CA LEU A 434 4.71 -20.71 -5.91
C LEU A 434 5.91 -19.89 -6.41
N ASN A 435 6.31 -18.88 -5.63
CA ASN A 435 7.38 -17.94 -5.98
C ASN A 435 8.39 -17.80 -4.85
N LEU A 436 9.66 -17.67 -5.23
CA LEU A 436 10.76 -17.31 -4.34
C LEU A 436 11.42 -16.03 -4.85
N ALA A 437 11.46 -15.00 -4.03
CA ALA A 437 12.09 -13.74 -4.36
C ALA A 437 13.33 -13.47 -3.50
N ALA A 438 14.39 -12.98 -4.14
CA ALA A 438 15.50 -12.31 -3.47
C ALA A 438 15.35 -10.80 -3.62
N ASN A 439 15.55 -10.05 -2.54
CA ASN A 439 15.32 -8.62 -2.48
C ASN A 439 16.50 -7.91 -1.78
N LEU A 440 16.90 -6.77 -2.33
CA LEU A 440 17.93 -5.90 -1.77
C LEU A 440 17.37 -4.48 -1.69
N GLN A 441 17.49 -3.88 -0.52
CA GLN A 441 17.14 -2.49 -0.27
C GLN A 441 18.35 -1.74 0.29
N LEU A 442 18.44 -0.45 -0.04
CA LEU A 442 19.39 0.48 0.56
C LEU A 442 18.62 1.69 1.09
N VAL A 443 18.63 1.87 2.41
CA VAL A 443 18.00 3.02 3.09
C VAL A 443 19.07 4.05 3.45
N VAL A 444 18.91 5.28 2.97
CA VAL A 444 19.79 6.42 3.22
C VAL A 444 19.05 7.44 4.07
N ASN A 445 19.70 7.92 5.14
CA ASN A 445 19.11 8.80 6.15
C ASN A 445 17.84 8.17 6.79
N PRO A 446 17.93 6.96 7.38
CA PRO A 446 16.78 6.32 8.01
C PRO A 446 16.14 7.26 9.06
N ALA A 447 14.81 7.35 9.06
CA ALA A 447 14.03 8.31 9.85
C ALA A 447 14.46 9.77 9.63
N TYR A 448 14.85 10.11 8.39
CA TYR A 448 15.25 11.45 7.93
C TYR A 448 16.55 11.99 8.52
N ASN A 449 17.39 11.12 9.09
CA ASN A 449 18.55 11.55 9.85
C ASN A 449 19.88 11.25 9.15
N ALA A 450 20.56 12.31 8.71
CA ALA A 450 21.83 12.24 7.97
C ALA A 450 23.01 11.69 8.77
N ASP A 451 22.90 11.65 10.10
CA ASP A 451 23.93 11.10 10.97
C ASP A 451 23.90 9.55 10.99
N ARG A 452 22.90 8.93 10.36
CA ARG A 452 22.61 7.49 10.43
C ARG A 452 22.63 6.83 9.06
N GLY A 453 22.99 5.55 9.05
CA GLY A 453 23.08 4.75 7.83
C GLY A 453 24.31 5.10 6.98
N PRO A 454 24.29 4.79 5.67
CA PRO A 454 23.23 4.05 4.98
C PRO A 454 23.06 2.63 5.52
N VAL A 455 21.88 2.02 5.30
CA VAL A 455 21.50 0.71 5.82
C VAL A 455 21.13 -0.19 4.64
N PRO A 456 21.97 -1.17 4.27
CA PRO A 456 21.57 -2.22 3.35
C PRO A 456 20.66 -3.22 4.08
N VAL A 457 19.56 -3.60 3.46
CA VAL A 457 18.63 -4.63 3.95
C VAL A 457 18.53 -5.71 2.88
N LEU A 458 18.76 -6.95 3.28
CA LEU A 458 18.61 -8.14 2.45
C LEU A 458 17.33 -8.87 2.86
N ALA A 459 16.55 -9.33 1.90
CA ALA A 459 15.37 -10.13 2.19
C ALA A 459 15.20 -11.31 1.21
N MET A 460 14.57 -12.37 1.72
CA MET A 460 14.01 -13.45 0.92
C MET A 460 12.52 -13.56 1.21
N ARG A 461 11.72 -13.74 0.16
CA ARG A 461 10.26 -13.94 0.25
C ARG A 461 9.86 -15.24 -0.41
N LEU A 462 9.14 -16.08 0.32
CA LEU A 462 8.41 -17.22 -0.23
C LEU A 462 6.93 -16.82 -0.29
N HIS A 463 6.33 -16.89 -1.47
CA HIS A 463 4.92 -16.62 -1.67
C HIS A 463 4.24 -17.82 -2.33
N ALA A 464 3.08 -18.21 -1.82
CA ALA A 464 2.26 -19.25 -2.40
C ALA A 464 0.80 -18.77 -2.50
N ALA A 465 0.10 -19.11 -3.57
CA ALA A 465 -1.31 -18.78 -3.78
C ALA A 465 -2.06 -19.87 -4.54
N PHE A 466 -3.37 -19.96 -4.30
CA PHE A 466 -4.28 -20.92 -4.92
C PHE A 466 -5.70 -20.39 -5.02
#